data_AF-A0A1M7A224-F1
#
_entry.id   AF-A0A1M7A224-F1
#
_cell.length_a   1.000
_cell.length_b   1.000
_cell.length_c   1.000
_cell.angle_alpha   90.00
_cell.angle_beta   90.00
_cell.angle_gamma   90.00
#
_symmetry.space_group_name_H-M   'P 1'
#
loop_
_entity.id
_entity.type
_entity.pdbx_description
1 polymer ?
#
loop_
_entity_poly.entity_id
_entity_poly.type
_entity_poly.pdbx_seq_one_letter_code
_entity_poly.pdbx_strand_id
1 'polypeptide(L)'
;AATALGDKGRRVRVVSMPSTDVFDAQDAAYRQAVLPAEVGNRLVIEAGHPDLWYKYVGLEGRIIGMTTFGESAPAGDLFKHFGFTVDNVVDEAEQMLDDAED
;
A
#
# COMPACT_ATOMS: atom_id res chain seq x y z
N ALA A 1 6.92 -2.85 8.39
CA ALA A 1 6.01 -1.68 8.48
C ALA A 1 4.90 -1.91 9.50
N ALA A 2 3.97 -2.84 9.29
CA ALA A 2 2.83 -3.04 10.20
C ALA A 2 3.22 -3.25 11.67
N THR A 3 4.24 -4.07 11.97
CA THR A 3 4.78 -4.21 13.33
C THR A 3 5.30 -2.88 13.88
N ALA A 4 6.17 -2.19 13.14
CA ALA A 4 6.74 -0.90 13.56
C ALA A 4 5.67 0.18 13.81
N LEU A 5 4.63 0.25 12.96
CA LEU A 5 3.49 1.15 13.15
C LEU A 5 2.64 0.75 14.36
N GLY A 6 2.44 -0.56 14.57
CA GLY A 6 1.75 -1.10 15.74
C GLY A 6 2.48 -0.79 17.05
N ASP A 7 3.81 -0.87 17.06
CA ASP A 7 4.65 -0.51 18.21
C ASP A 7 4.54 0.99 18.56
N LYS A 8 4.19 1.83 17.58
CA LYS A 8 3.86 3.25 17.75
C LYS A 8 2.38 3.50 18.08
N GLY A 9 1.59 2.45 18.33
CA GLY A 9 0.17 2.55 18.71
C GLY A 9 -0.79 2.79 17.54
N ARG A 10 -0.33 2.73 16.28
CA ARG A 10 -1.20 2.88 15.11
C ARG A 10 -1.95 1.57 14.85
N ARG A 11 -3.25 1.67 14.53
CA ARG A 11 -4.09 0.51 14.16
C ARG A 11 -3.97 0.24 12.67
N VAL A 12 -3.25 -0.81 12.30
CA VAL A 12 -2.95 -1.14 10.89
C VAL A 12 -3.55 -2.50 10.53
N ARG A 13 -4.05 -2.62 9.30
CA ARG A 13 -4.46 -3.88 8.69
C ARG A 13 -3.58 -4.17 7.48
N VAL A 14 -3.05 -5.39 7.39
CA VAL A 14 -2.38 -5.88 6.18
C VAL A 14 -3.36 -6.74 5.40
N VAL A 15 -3.54 -6.43 4.12
CA VAL A 15 -4.36 -7.20 3.19
C VAL A 15 -3.44 -7.76 2.10
N SER A 16 -3.43 -9.08 1.95
CA SER A 16 -2.81 -9.72 0.78
C SER A 16 -3.84 -9.78 -0.34
N MET A 17 -3.47 -9.29 -1.54
CA MET A 17 -4.34 -9.23 -2.71
C MET A 17 -3.73 -10.00 -3.89
N PRO A 18 -3.70 -11.34 -3.85
CA PRO A 18 -3.01 -12.15 -4.86
C PRO A 18 -3.71 -12.20 -6.22
N SER A 19 -5.02 -11.92 -6.28
CA SER A 19 -5.81 -11.83 -7.50
C SER A 19 -6.92 -10.80 -7.31
N THR A 20 -6.79 -9.70 -8.04
CA THR A 20 -7.72 -8.58 -8.00
C THR A 20 -9.06 -8.96 -8.65
N ASP A 21 -9.04 -9.73 -9.73
CA ASP A 21 -10.24 -10.23 -10.42
C ASP A 21 -11.08 -11.17 -9.54
N VAL A 22 -10.44 -12.08 -8.79
CA VAL A 22 -11.15 -12.94 -7.84
C VAL A 22 -11.71 -12.12 -6.68
N PHE A 23 -10.98 -11.13 -6.17
CA PHE A 23 -11.47 -10.22 -5.13
C PHE A 23 -12.67 -9.40 -5.61
N ASP A 24 -12.61 -8.87 -6.83
CA ASP A 24 -13.68 -8.09 -7.44
C ASP A 24 -14.97 -8.89 -7.65
N ALA A 25 -14.83 -10.19 -7.95
CA ALA A 25 -15.94 -11.11 -8.11
C ALA A 25 -16.64 -11.47 -6.78
N GLN A 26 -16.05 -11.13 -5.63
CA GLN A 26 -16.67 -11.36 -4.33
C GLN A 26 -17.86 -10.41 -4.10
N ASP A 27 -18.79 -10.83 -3.24
CA ASP A 27 -19.93 -10.01 -2.90
C ASP A 27 -19.53 -8.68 -2.23
N ALA A 28 -20.45 -7.72 -2.22
CA ALA A 28 -20.19 -6.39 -1.68
C ALA A 28 -19.88 -6.42 -0.17
N ALA A 29 -20.46 -7.36 0.59
CA ALA A 29 -20.23 -7.46 2.02
C ALA A 29 -18.81 -7.94 2.33
N TYR A 30 -18.29 -8.92 1.58
CA TYR A 30 -16.92 -9.38 1.70
C TYR A 30 -15.91 -8.29 1.32
N ARG A 31 -16.14 -7.61 0.18
CA ARG A 31 -15.26 -6.51 -0.25
C ARG A 31 -15.23 -5.38 0.78
N GLN A 32 -16.39 -5.01 1.35
CA GLN A 32 -16.48 -4.02 2.43
C GLN A 32 -15.82 -4.51 3.74
N ALA A 33 -15.89 -5.80 4.06
CA ALA A 33 -15.22 -6.35 5.25
C ALA A 33 -13.69 -6.29 5.12
N VAL A 34 -13.14 -6.51 3.92
CA VAL A 34 -11.70 -6.48 3.66
C VAL A 34 -11.18 -5.05 3.49
N LEU A 35 -11.84 -4.24 2.65
CA LEU A 35 -11.50 -2.85 2.32
C LEU A 35 -12.68 -1.91 2.65
N PRO A 36 -12.92 -1.59 3.93
CA PRO A 36 -14.04 -0.74 4.32
C PRO A 36 -13.95 0.64 3.69
N ALA A 37 -15.04 1.11 3.08
CA ALA A 37 -15.10 2.41 2.41
C ALA A 37 -14.78 3.61 3.33
N GLU A 38 -15.05 3.49 4.64
CA GLU A 38 -14.75 4.49 5.66
C GLU A 38 -13.25 4.61 6.00
N VAL A 39 -12.41 3.68 5.53
CA VAL A 39 -10.96 3.74 5.67
C VAL A 39 -10.34 4.19 4.35
N GLY A 40 -10.16 5.50 4.18
CA GLY A 40 -9.54 6.13 3.01
C GLY A 40 -8.02 5.99 2.95
N ASN A 41 -7.36 5.99 4.12
CA ASN A 41 -5.90 5.86 4.23
C ASN A 41 -5.44 4.45 3.84
N ARG A 42 -5.16 4.26 2.55
CA ARG A 42 -4.74 2.99 1.95
C ARG A 42 -3.39 3.15 1.26
N LEU A 43 -2.42 2.35 1.69
CA LEU A 43 -1.10 2.26 1.08
C LEU A 43 -0.94 0.92 0.38
N VAL A 44 -0.69 0.93 -0.92
CA VAL A 44 -0.32 -0.27 -1.70
C VAL A 44 1.20 -0.34 -1.87
N ILE A 45 1.73 -1.56 -1.88
CA ILE A 45 3.16 -1.82 -2.06
C ILE A 45 3.31 -2.96 -3.07
N GLU A 46 3.78 -2.66 -4.28
CA GLU A 46 4.02 -3.65 -5.33
C GLU A 46 5.19 -3.23 -6.23
N ALA A 47 6.14 -4.12 -6.51
CA ALA A 47 7.22 -3.88 -7.46
C ALA A 47 6.74 -3.98 -8.93
N GLY A 48 5.71 -3.21 -9.28
CA GLY A 48 5.03 -3.14 -10.57
C GLY A 48 4.45 -1.75 -10.82
N HIS A 49 3.86 -1.52 -12.01
CA HIS A 49 3.32 -0.21 -12.37
C HIS A 49 2.11 0.15 -11.46
N PRO A 50 2.02 1.37 -10.90
CA PRO A 50 0.96 1.76 -9.98
C PRO A 50 -0.46 1.79 -10.53
N ASP A 51 -0.67 1.91 -11.85
CA ASP A 51 -1.96 2.35 -12.39
C ASP A 51 -3.15 1.45 -12.04
N LEU A 52 -2.91 0.14 -11.94
CA LEU A 52 -3.92 -0.83 -11.53
C LEU A 52 -4.48 -0.53 -10.13
N TRP A 53 -3.63 0.01 -9.25
CA TRP A 53 -3.89 0.10 -7.82
C TRP A 53 -4.73 1.32 -7.42
N TYR A 54 -4.84 2.34 -8.28
CA TYR A 54 -5.74 3.49 -8.04
C TYR A 54 -7.18 3.06 -7.81
N LYS A 55 -7.61 1.94 -8.39
CA LYS A 55 -8.92 1.33 -8.13
C LYS A 55 -9.17 1.03 -6.65
N TYR A 56 -8.13 0.65 -5.90
CA TYR A 56 -8.25 0.17 -4.52
C TYR A 56 -7.81 1.22 -3.49
N VAL A 57 -6.84 2.07 -3.82
CA VAL A 57 -6.36 3.13 -2.91
C VAL A 57 -7.25 4.38 -2.93
N GLY A 58 -8.01 4.61 -4.00
CA GLY A 58 -8.83 5.82 -4.15
C GLY A 58 -8.00 7.07 -4.44
N LEU A 59 -8.58 8.24 -4.16
CA LEU A 59 -7.93 9.55 -4.43
C LEU A 59 -6.98 10.00 -3.31
N GLU A 60 -7.18 9.50 -2.10
CA GLU A 60 -6.44 9.88 -0.89
C GLU A 60 -5.35 8.87 -0.53
N GLY A 61 -5.39 7.69 -1.14
CA GLY A 61 -4.41 6.65 -0.88
C GLY A 61 -3.10 6.85 -1.67
N ARG A 62 -2.06 6.13 -1.26
CA ARG A 62 -0.72 6.19 -1.86
C ARG A 62 -0.28 4.82 -2.36
N ILE A 63 0.67 4.80 -3.30
CA ILE A 63 1.19 3.57 -3.91
C ILE A 63 2.71 3.64 -3.95
N ILE A 64 3.38 2.69 -3.28
CA ILE A 64 4.80 2.41 -3.48
C ILE A 64 4.89 1.40 -4.63
N GLY A 65 5.19 1.91 -5.82
CA GLY A 65 5.27 1.14 -7.06
C GLY A 65 6.36 1.64 -8.01
N MET A 66 6.51 0.95 -9.13
CA MET A 66 7.50 1.26 -10.17
C MET A 66 6.92 2.26 -11.18
N THR A 67 7.45 3.48 -11.23
CA THR A 67 7.05 4.52 -12.20
C THR A 67 8.04 4.67 -13.37
N THR A 68 9.10 3.88 -13.39
CA THR A 68 10.13 3.84 -14.43
C THR A 68 10.44 2.40 -14.81
N PHE A 69 11.24 2.20 -15.85
CA PHE A 69 11.91 0.92 -16.06
C PHE A 69 12.89 0.61 -14.90
N GLY A 70 13.36 -0.63 -14.87
CA GLY A 70 14.36 -1.08 -13.92
C GLY A 70 15.79 -0.68 -14.32
N GLU A 71 16.73 -1.11 -13.50
CA GLU A 71 18.18 -0.90 -13.67
C GLU A 71 18.93 -2.22 -13.52
N SER A 72 20.18 -2.28 -14.00
CA SER A 72 21.02 -3.47 -13.88
C SER A 72 21.86 -3.43 -12.59
N ALA A 73 21.37 -4.04 -11.51
CA ALA A 73 22.09 -4.17 -10.24
C ALA A 73 21.55 -5.36 -9.42
N PRO A 74 22.20 -5.75 -8.31
CA PRO A 74 21.64 -6.73 -7.38
C PRO A 74 20.26 -6.32 -6.85
N ALA A 75 19.34 -7.27 -6.73
CA ALA A 75 17.95 -6.99 -6.35
C ALA A 75 17.82 -6.22 -5.01
N GLY A 76 18.69 -6.51 -4.03
CA GLY A 76 18.68 -5.79 -2.76
C GLY A 76 19.01 -4.30 -2.88
N ASP A 77 19.87 -3.94 -3.83
CA ASP A 77 20.20 -2.54 -4.11
C ASP A 77 19.08 -1.89 -4.92
N LEU A 78 18.47 -2.61 -5.86
CA LEU A 78 17.31 -2.14 -6.62
C LEU A 78 16.10 -1.87 -5.72
N PHE A 79 15.77 -2.76 -4.77
CA PHE A 79 14.67 -2.52 -3.83
C PHE A 79 14.90 -1.26 -3.00
N LYS A 80 16.13 -1.02 -2.53
CA LYS A 80 16.46 0.23 -1.82
C LYS A 80 16.35 1.45 -2.74
N HIS A 81 16.90 1.36 -3.95
CA HIS A 81 16.89 2.44 -4.93
C HIS A 81 15.47 2.86 -5.32
N PHE A 82 14.57 1.89 -5.54
CA PHE A 82 13.18 2.13 -5.90
C PHE A 82 12.23 2.29 -4.69
N GLY A 83 12.76 2.39 -3.46
CA GLY A 83 11.94 2.72 -2.28
C GLY A 83 11.14 1.56 -1.68
N PHE A 84 11.40 0.31 -2.05
CA PHE A 84 10.80 -0.87 -1.42
C PHE A 84 11.54 -1.25 -0.14
N THR A 85 11.54 -0.33 0.83
CA THR A 85 12.15 -0.53 2.13
C THR A 85 11.10 -0.46 3.23
N VAL A 86 11.37 -1.10 4.35
CA VAL A 86 10.46 -1.04 5.51
C VAL A 86 10.29 0.40 5.99
N ASP A 87 11.38 1.16 6.01
CA ASP A 87 11.40 2.55 6.47
C ASP A 87 10.52 3.44 5.59
N ASN A 88 10.68 3.37 4.26
CA ASN A 88 9.85 4.15 3.33
C ASN A 88 8.35 3.82 3.48
N VAL A 89 8.00 2.54 3.68
CA VAL A 89 6.61 2.14 3.90
C VAL A 89 6.05 2.71 5.23
N VAL A 90 6.87 2.78 6.28
CA VAL A 90 6.47 3.39 7.55
C VAL A 90 6.29 4.88 7.38
N ASP A 91 7.25 5.56 6.76
CA ASP A 91 7.23 7.02 6.58
C ASP A 91 6.02 7.47 5.75
N GLU A 92 5.72 6.79 4.63
CA GLU A 92 4.53 7.07 3.81
C GLU A 92 3.23 6.84 4.60
N ALA A 93 3.16 5.76 5.37
CA ALA A 93 1.98 5.47 6.18
C ALA A 93 1.77 6.49 7.31
N GLU A 94 2.84 6.97 7.94
CA GLU A 94 2.75 8.01 8.97
C GLU A 94 2.30 9.35 8.38
N GLN A 95 2.89 9.78 7.27
CA GLN A 95 2.46 10.99 6.57
C GLN A 95 0.98 10.95 6.20
N MET A 96 0.50 9.83 5.66
CA MET A 96 -0.93 9.67 5.34
C MET A 96 -1.85 9.76 6.56
N LEU A 97 -1.38 9.32 7.73
CA LEU A 97 -2.18 9.36 8.95
C LEU A 97 -2.18 10.76 9.57
N ASP A 98 -1.08 11.48 9.46
CA ASP A 98 -0.94 12.84 9.99
C ASP A 98 -1.65 13.87 9.09
N ASP A 99 -1.60 13.72 7.75
CA ASP A 99 -2.33 14.56 6.79
C ASP A 99 -3.86 14.52 6.97
N ALA A 100 -4.39 13.43 7.57
CA ALA A 100 -5.81 13.24 7.82
C ALA A 100 -6.30 13.86 9.14
N GLU A 101 -5.39 14.33 9.99
CA GLU A 101 -5.71 14.99 11.27
C GLU A 101 -5.89 16.52 11.14
N ASP A 102 -5.49 17.11 10.00
CA ASP A 102 -5.67 18.53 9.63
C ASP A 102 -6.99 18.82 8.91
#